data_AF-A0A7K4GYS4-F1
#
_entry.id   AF-A0A7K4GYS4-F1
#
_cell.length_a   1.000
_cell.length_b   1.000
_cell.length_c   1.000
_cell.angle_alpha   90.00
_cell.angle_beta   90.00
_cell.angle_gamma   90.00
#
_symmetry.space_group_name_H-M   'P 1'
#
loop_
_entity.id
_entity.type
_entity.pdbx_description
1 polymer ?
#
loop_
_entity_poly.entity_id
_entity_poly.type
_entity_poly.pdbx_seq_one_letter_code
_entity_poly.pdbx_strand_id
1 'polypeptide(L)'
;MYVKKIIAINIAPTPKLKRVKGFKLTPSGIEFISRIFSRFNNLIEAAFKSEIKICASCGLKLYKDYHTETIHEKEMNFCCIHCAKVYKESYNKN
;
A
#
# COMPACT_ATOMS: atom_id res chain seq x y z
N MET A 1 -28.16 8.08 5.95
CA MET A 1 -28.09 9.41 5.31
C MET A 1 -27.09 10.24 6.12
N TYR A 2 -25.79 10.11 5.85
CA TYR A 2 -24.74 10.71 6.68
C TYR A 2 -24.27 12.04 6.07
N VAL A 3 -24.47 13.11 6.84
CA VAL A 3 -24.16 14.49 6.45
C VAL A 3 -22.64 14.67 6.46
N LYS A 4 -22.03 14.88 5.29
CA LYS A 4 -20.62 15.28 5.16
C LYS A 4 -20.45 16.68 5.76
N LYS A 5 -19.96 16.77 6.99
CA LYS A 5 -19.49 18.01 7.60
C LYS A 5 -18.19 18.40 6.89
N ILE A 6 -18.27 19.32 5.93
CA ILE A 6 -17.09 19.91 5.28
C ILE A 6 -16.41 20.79 6.33
N ILE A 7 -15.26 20.35 6.83
CA ILE A 7 -14.42 21.16 7.71
C ILE A 7 -13.80 22.25 6.84
N ALA A 8 -14.24 23.49 7.01
CA ALA A 8 -13.61 24.65 6.40
C ALA A 8 -12.20 24.81 7.01
N ILE A 9 -11.17 24.46 6.24
CA ILE A 9 -9.79 24.69 6.63
C ILE A 9 -9.55 26.20 6.51
N ASN A 10 -9.43 26.89 7.63
CA ASN A 10 -8.98 28.28 7.66
C ASN A 10 -7.50 28.32 7.25
N ILE A 11 -7.25 28.48 5.96
CA ILE A 11 -5.90 28.65 5.41
C ILE A 11 -5.50 30.09 5.74
N ALA A 12 -4.77 30.28 6.83
CA ALA A 12 -4.14 31.56 7.14
C ALA A 12 -3.30 32.01 5.92
N PRO A 13 -3.32 33.31 5.56
CA PRO A 13 -2.53 33.81 4.45
C PRO A 13 -1.05 33.61 4.78
N THR A 14 -0.41 32.68 4.06
CA THR A 14 1.02 32.46 4.21
C THR A 14 1.76 33.73 3.78
N PRO A 15 2.77 34.18 4.56
CA PRO A 15 3.60 35.30 4.14
C PRO A 15 4.16 34.99 2.75
N LYS A 16 4.10 35.95 1.82
CA LYS A 16 4.72 35.79 0.50
C LYS A 16 6.24 35.66 0.68
N LEU A 17 6.72 34.45 0.91
CA LEU A 17 8.15 34.17 0.85
C LEU A 17 8.63 34.65 -0.51
N LYS A 18 9.59 35.57 -0.50
CA LYS A 18 10.35 35.99 -1.68
C LYS A 18 10.90 34.69 -2.27
N ARG A 19 10.24 34.13 -3.29
CA ARG A 19 10.59 32.81 -3.85
C ARG A 19 12.04 32.93 -4.29
N VAL A 20 12.96 32.37 -3.50
CA VAL A 20 14.33 32.13 -3.92
C VAL A 20 14.16 31.30 -5.19
N LYS A 21 14.68 31.75 -6.33
CA LYS A 21 14.62 30.97 -7.57
C LYS A 21 15.20 29.60 -7.25
N GLY A 22 14.33 28.61 -7.06
CA GLY A 22 14.74 27.27 -6.66
C GLY A 22 15.62 26.68 -7.76
N PHE A 23 16.61 25.91 -7.37
CA PHE A 23 17.38 25.13 -8.32
C PHE A 23 16.47 24.06 -8.93
N LYS A 24 16.56 23.87 -10.25
CA LYS A 24 15.90 22.79 -10.99
C LYS A 24 16.97 21.88 -11.56
N LEU A 25 16.67 20.60 -11.67
CA LEU A 25 17.53 19.67 -12.39
C LEU A 25 17.64 20.10 -13.85
N THR A 26 18.86 20.00 -14.39
CA THR A 26 19.08 20.05 -15.84
C THR A 26 18.46 18.81 -16.49
N PRO A 27 18.24 18.83 -17.82
CA PRO A 27 17.81 17.63 -18.55
C PRO A 27 18.71 16.42 -18.27
N SER A 28 20.03 16.63 -18.23
CA SER A 28 21.01 15.58 -17.88
C SER A 28 20.85 15.07 -16.43
N GLY A 29 20.52 15.95 -15.48
CA GLY A 29 20.24 15.57 -14.10
C GLY A 29 18.98 14.69 -13.97
N ILE A 30 17.95 14.99 -14.76
CA ILE A 30 16.72 14.18 -14.82
C ILE A 30 17.04 12.79 -15.38
N GLU A 31 17.78 12.73 -16.49
CA GLU A 31 18.16 11.45 -17.11
C GLU A 31 19.02 10.59 -16.17
N PHE A 32 20.00 11.22 -15.52
CA PHE A 32 20.86 10.54 -14.54
C PHE A 32 20.03 9.90 -13.41
N ILE A 33 19.14 10.68 -12.79
CA ILE A 33 18.30 10.19 -11.69
C ILE A 33 17.33 9.09 -12.17
N SER A 34 16.76 9.22 -13.37
CA SER A 34 15.88 8.19 -13.95
C SER A 34 16.60 6.84 -14.10
N ARG A 35 17.85 6.85 -14.60
CA ARG A 35 18.68 5.63 -14.73
C ARG A 35 19.02 5.02 -13.37
N ILE A 36 19.28 5.86 -12.37
CA ILE A 36 19.53 5.39 -11.01
C ILE A 36 18.27 4.71 -10.45
N PHE A 37 17.10 5.36 -10.52
CA PHE A 37 15.85 4.76 -10.02
C PHE A 37 15.50 3.46 -10.74
N SER A 38 15.73 3.37 -12.05
CA SER A 38 15.50 2.14 -12.81
C SER A 38 16.33 0.96 -12.26
N ARG A 39 17.57 1.20 -11.84
CA ARG A 39 18.43 0.16 -11.21
C ARG A 39 17.90 -0.27 -9.85
N PHE A 40 17.42 0.68 -9.05
CA PHE A 40 16.85 0.38 -7.73
C PHE A 40 15.49 -0.32 -7.82
N ASN A 41 14.72 -0.11 -8.88
CA ASN A 41 13.39 -0.70 -9.03
C ASN A 41 13.43 -2.23 -8.94
N ASN A 42 14.46 -2.86 -9.54
CA ASN A 42 14.63 -4.31 -9.48
C ASN A 42 14.89 -4.81 -8.05
N LEU A 43 15.67 -4.08 -7.26
CA LEU A 43 15.90 -4.41 -5.85
C LEU A 43 14.63 -4.25 -5.02
N ILE A 44 13.90 -3.17 -5.25
CA ILE A 44 12.63 -2.88 -4.56
C ILE A 44 11.62 -3.98 -4.87
N GLU A 45 11.44 -4.34 -6.15
CA GLU A 45 10.53 -5.40 -6.56
C GLU A 45 10.89 -6.75 -5.94
N ALA A 46 12.18 -7.10 -5.94
CA ALA A 46 12.67 -8.33 -5.30
C ALA A 46 12.35 -8.34 -3.80
N ALA A 47 12.57 -7.23 -3.10
CA ALA A 47 12.25 -7.11 -1.67
C ALA A 47 10.73 -7.27 -1.43
N PHE A 48 9.90 -6.55 -2.17
CA PHE A 48 8.44 -6.63 -2.03
C PHE A 48 7.90 -8.03 -2.33
N LYS A 49 8.41 -8.71 -3.36
CA LYS A 49 7.92 -10.05 -3.75
C LYS A 49 8.11 -11.09 -2.64
N SER A 50 9.15 -10.96 -1.82
CA SER A 50 9.43 -11.88 -0.72
C SER A 50 8.43 -11.78 0.45
N GLU A 51 7.82 -10.60 0.63
CA GLU A 51 6.91 -10.32 1.75
C GLU A 51 5.43 -10.51 1.39
N ILE A 52 5.10 -10.57 0.09
CA ILE A 52 3.71 -10.64 -0.36
C ILE A 52 3.13 -12.04 -0.12
N LYS A 53 2.03 -12.11 0.63
CA LYS A 53 1.19 -13.30 0.78
C LYS A 53 -0.09 -13.18 -0.05
N ILE A 54 -0.89 -14.24 -0.11
CA ILE A 54 -2.18 -14.24 -0.83
C ILE A 54 -3.28 -14.62 0.16
N CYS A 55 -4.40 -13.89 0.11
CA CYS A 55 -5.60 -14.21 0.88
C CYS A 55 -6.19 -15.56 0.44
N ALA A 56 -6.36 -16.49 1.38
CA ALA A 56 -6.90 -17.82 1.10
C ALA A 56 -8.38 -17.82 0.66
N SER A 57 -9.12 -16.74 0.92
CA SER A 57 -10.54 -16.62 0.54
C SER A 57 -10.74 -15.86 -0.77
N CYS A 58 -10.21 -14.65 -0.90
CA CYS A 58 -10.50 -13.76 -2.03
C CYS A 58 -9.35 -13.57 -3.01
N GLY A 59 -8.15 -14.09 -2.72
CA GLY A 59 -6.98 -13.99 -3.61
C GLY A 59 -6.26 -12.65 -3.62
N LEU A 60 -6.64 -11.68 -2.78
CA LEU A 60 -5.93 -10.39 -2.66
C LEU A 60 -4.48 -10.59 -2.19
N LYS A 61 -3.54 -9.87 -2.80
CA LYS A 61 -2.14 -9.79 -2.34
C LYS A 61 -2.05 -9.03 -1.01
N LEU A 62 -1.38 -9.62 -0.03
CA LEU A 62 -1.29 -9.13 1.35
C LEU A 62 0.12 -8.63 1.64
N TYR A 63 0.22 -7.51 2.34
CA TYR A 63 1.50 -6.93 2.77
C TYR A 63 1.39 -6.44 4.22
N LYS A 64 2.24 -6.98 5.10
CA LYS A 64 2.40 -6.68 6.54
C LYS A 64 1.17 -6.87 7.44
N ASP A 65 0.06 -6.18 7.17
CA ASP A 65 -1.14 -6.20 8.02
C ASP A 65 -2.22 -7.10 7.40
N TYR A 66 -2.25 -8.36 7.83
CA TYR A 66 -3.27 -9.32 7.45
C TYR A 66 -3.71 -10.17 8.65
N HIS A 67 -4.91 -10.73 8.54
CA HIS A 67 -5.49 -11.60 9.55
C HIS A 67 -5.04 -13.04 9.32
N THR A 68 -4.51 -13.70 10.34
CA THR A 68 -4.01 -15.07 10.24
C THR A 68 -4.77 -15.99 11.17
N GLU A 69 -5.18 -17.16 10.66
CA GLU A 69 -5.83 -18.21 11.46
C GLU A 69 -5.25 -19.58 11.10
N THR A 70 -5.17 -20.46 12.08
CA THR A 70 -4.86 -21.88 11.87
C THR A 70 -6.15 -22.64 11.61
N ILE A 71 -6.25 -23.27 10.44
CA ILE A 71 -7.39 -24.09 10.02
C ILE A 71 -6.83 -25.45 9.57
N HIS A 72 -7.28 -26.55 10.20
CA HIS A 72 -6.75 -27.91 9.96
C HIS A 72 -5.22 -27.98 10.01
N GLU A 73 -4.63 -27.46 11.09
CA GLU A 73 -3.17 -27.45 11.32
C GLU A 73 -2.35 -26.64 10.29
N LYS A 74 -3.02 -25.95 9.36
CA LYS A 74 -2.39 -25.07 8.37
C LYS A 74 -2.64 -23.61 8.70
N GLU A 75 -1.57 -22.83 8.76
CA GLU A 75 -1.64 -21.39 8.89
C GLU A 75 -2.11 -20.76 7.57
N MET A 76 -3.20 -19.99 7.63
CA MET A 76 -3.84 -19.35 6.49
C MET A 76 -3.87 -17.83 6.69
N ASN A 77 -3.60 -17.08 5.62
CA ASN A 77 -3.60 -15.62 5.64
C ASN A 77 -4.86 -15.07 4.96
N PHE A 78 -5.45 -14.01 5.52
CA PHE A 78 -6.68 -13.38 5.06
C PHE A 78 -6.57 -11.86 5.07
N CYS A 79 -7.20 -11.17 4.12
CA CYS A 79 -7.19 -9.70 4.13
C CYS A 79 -8.03 -9.10 5.26
N CYS A 80 -8.99 -9.86 5.83
CA CYS A 80 -9.81 -9.44 6.95
C CYS A 80 -10.47 -10.65 7.64
N ILE A 81 -11.07 -10.40 8.81
CA ILE A 81 -11.83 -11.41 9.57
C ILE A 81 -13.04 -11.96 8.80
N HIS A 82 -13.66 -11.17 7.93
CA HIS A 82 -14.81 -11.62 7.13
C HIS A 82 -14.40 -12.68 6.10
N CYS A 83 -13.23 -12.53 5.48
CA CYS A 83 -12.68 -13.53 4.57
C CYS A 83 -12.38 -14.85 5.29
N ALA A 84 -11.83 -14.79 6.50
CA ALA A 84 -11.60 -15.98 7.31
C ALA A 84 -12.92 -16.69 7.68
N LYS A 85 -13.95 -15.92 8.05
CA LYS A 85 -15.29 -16.44 8.35
C LYS A 85 -15.91 -17.16 7.14
N VAL A 86 -15.96 -16.49 5.99
CA VAL A 86 -16.52 -17.07 4.75
C VAL A 86 -15.76 -18.33 4.34
N TYR A 87 -14.44 -18.32 4.44
CA TYR A 87 -13.62 -19.50 4.14
C TYR A 87 -14.00 -20.69 5.03
N LYS A 88 -14.05 -20.51 6.35
CA LYS A 88 -14.46 -21.57 7.30
C LYS A 88 -15.87 -22.09 7.03
N GLU A 89 -16.82 -21.20 6.75
CA GLU A 89 -18.20 -21.58 6.41
C GLU A 89 -18.29 -22.39 5.11
N SER A 90 -17.49 -22.05 4.10
CA SER A 90 -17.43 -22.81 2.85
C SER A 90 -16.74 -24.16 3.02
N TYR A 91 -15.77 -24.26 3.94
CA TYR A 91 -14.99 -25.47 4.17
C TYR A 91 -15.79 -26.52 4.96
N ASN A 92 -16.59 -26.08 5.94
CA ASN A 92 -17.45 -26.96 6.76
C ASN A 92 -18.70 -27.49 6.02
N LYS A 93 -18.91 -27.08 4.76
CA LYS A 93 -20.02 -27.57 3.90
C LYS A 93 -19.59 -28.71 2.97
N ASN A 94 -18.31 -29.06 2.96
CA ASN A 94 -17.75 -30.22 2.27
C ASN A 94 -17.38 -31.30 3.27
#